data_AF-A0A538K1T7-F1
#
_entry.id   AF-A0A538K1T7-F1
#
_cell.length_a   1.000
_cell.length_b   1.000
_cell.length_c   1.000
_cell.angle_alpha   90.00
_cell.angle_beta   90.00
_cell.angle_gamma   90.00
#
_symmetry.space_group_name_H-M   'P 1'
#
loop_
_entity.id
_entity.type
_entity.pdbx_description
1 polymer ?
#
loop_
_entity_poly.entity_id
_entity_poly.type
_entity_poly.pdbx_seq_one_letter_code
_entity_poly.pdbx_strand_id
1 'polypeptide(L)' 'MSEPVNVAEYFELAAAKVDPAVWCYFEGGAGDEVTLRANVGAYARWRFRPRVLADVGEVSTRTTV' A
#
# COMPACT_ATOMS: atom_id res chain seq x y z
N MET A 1 -9.69 7.95 -18.45
CA MET A 1 -9.12 7.75 -17.10
C MET A 1 -7.78 7.09 -17.29
N SER A 2 -6.71 7.61 -16.68
CA SER A 2 -5.40 6.97 -16.72
C SER A 2 -5.45 5.64 -15.95
N GLU A 3 -4.60 4.71 -16.35
CA GLU A 3 -4.38 3.47 -15.61
C GLU A 3 -3.78 3.78 -14.22
N PRO A 4 -4.18 3.07 -13.15
CA PRO A 4 -3.60 3.27 -11.82
C PRO A 4 -2.11 2.94 -11.83
N VAL A 5 -1.29 3.83 -11.28
CA VAL A 5 0.17 3.74 -11.22
C VAL A 5 0.68 3.27 -9.85
N ASN A 6 -0.17 3.28 -8.82
CA ASN A 6 0.16 2.76 -7.50
C ASN A 6 -1.02 1.99 -6.87
N VAL A 7 -0.75 1.27 -5.79
CA VAL A 7 -1.75 0.42 -5.12
C VAL A 7 -2.89 1.24 -4.50
N ALA A 8 -2.63 2.44 -3.98
CA ALA A 8 -3.65 3.26 -3.31
C ALA A 8 -4.72 3.77 -4.29
N GLU A 9 -4.34 4.05 -5.54
CA GLU A 9 -5.28 4.50 -6.57
C GLU A 9 -6.34 3.45 -6.92
N TYR A 10 -6.03 2.15 -6.78
CA TYR A 10 -7.05 1.11 -6.92
C TYR A 10 -8.16 1.25 -5.88
N PHE A 11 -7.84 1.69 -4.67
CA PHE A 11 -8.80 1.88 -3.60
C PHE A 11 -9.78 3.01 -3.94
N GLU A 12 -9.29 4.14 -4.44
CA GLU A 12 -10.12 5.26 -4.89
C GLU A 12 -11.01 4.87 -6.07
N LEU A 13 -10.46 4.13 -7.05
CA LEU A 13 -11.21 3.65 -8.20
C LEU A 13 -12.27 2.59 -7.82
N ALA A 14 -11.99 1.77 -6.81
CA ALA A 14 -12.92 0.78 -6.30
C ALA A 14 -14.07 1.43 -5.52
N ALA A 15 -13.80 2.48 -4.73
CA ALA A 15 -14.82 3.23 -4.01
C ALA A 15 -15.92 3.79 -4.93
N ALA A 16 -15.57 4.14 -6.17
CA ALA A 16 -16.51 4.64 -7.17
C ALA A 16 -17.29 3.55 -7.92
N LYS A 17 -16.90 2.27 -7.80
CA LYS A 17 -17.43 1.17 -8.62
C LYS A 17 -18.10 0.07 -7.81
N VAL A 18 -17.71 -0.13 -6.56
CA VAL A 18 -18.24 -1.15 -5.67
C VAL A 18 -19.53 -0.65 -5.04
N ASP A 19 -20.50 -1.56 -4.83
CA ASP A 19 -21.71 -1.24 -4.07
C ASP A 19 -21.34 -0.67 -2.68
N PRO A 20 -21.98 0.41 -2.21
CA PRO A 20 -21.58 1.06 -0.95
C PRO A 20 -21.57 0.15 0.27
N ALA A 21 -22.52 -0.80 0.39
CA ALA A 21 -22.56 -1.70 1.52
C ALA A 21 -21.40 -2.72 1.48
N VAL A 22 -21.04 -3.17 0.28
CA VAL A 22 -19.88 -4.03 0.05
C VAL A 22 -18.58 -3.25 0.25
N TRP A 23 -18.55 -1.98 -0.14
CA TRP A 23 -17.39 -1.12 0.06
C TRP A 23 -17.03 -0.96 1.53
N CYS A 24 -18.03 -0.69 2.38
CA CYS A 24 -17.84 -0.60 3.84
C CYS A 24 -17.23 -1.86 4.48
N TYR A 25 -17.48 -3.04 3.90
CA TYR A 25 -16.87 -4.29 4.36
C TYR A 25 -15.36 -4.36 4.06
N PHE A 26 -14.92 -3.80 2.93
CA PHE A 26 -13.51 -3.85 2.53
C PHE A 26 -12.67 -2.70 3.10
N GLU A 27 -13.25 -1.52 3.21
CA GLU A 27 -12.54 -0.32 3.67
C GLU A 27 -12.39 -0.26 5.19
N GLY A 28 -13.37 -0.79 5.93
CA GLY A 28 -13.50 -0.59 7.37
C GLY A 28 -12.47 -1.32 8.23
N GLY A 29 -12.03 -0.64 9.29
CA GLY A 29 -11.22 -1.20 10.37
C GLY A 29 -12.00 -1.44 11.66
N ALA A 30 -11.30 -1.90 12.71
CA ALA A 30 -11.89 -2.07 14.03
C ALA A 30 -12.03 -0.73 14.77
N GLY A 31 -13.22 -0.47 15.32
CA GLY A 31 -13.50 0.72 16.14
C GLY A 31 -13.19 2.01 15.40
N ASP A 32 -12.45 2.92 16.04
CA ASP A 32 -12.02 4.19 15.45
C ASP A 32 -10.89 4.06 14.40
N GLU A 33 -10.54 2.82 14.02
CA GLU A 33 -9.57 2.46 12.97
C GLU A 33 -8.16 2.98 13.21
N VAL A 34 -7.82 3.25 14.48
CA VAL A 34 -6.51 3.75 14.89
C VAL A 34 -5.40 2.82 14.40
N THR A 35 -5.56 1.51 14.56
CA THR A 35 -4.57 0.52 14.12
C THR A 35 -4.46 0.46 12.59
N LEU A 36 -5.58 0.57 11.86
CA LEU A 36 -5.58 0.58 10.39
C LEU A 36 -4.71 1.73 9.85
N ARG A 37 -4.94 2.95 10.35
CA ARG A 37 -4.13 4.12 9.99
C ARG A 37 -2.68 4.01 10.49
N ALA A 38 -2.48 3.47 11.69
CA ALA A 38 -1.15 3.30 12.27
C ALA A 38 -0.27 2.31 11.49
N ASN A 39 -0.86 1.26 10.90
CA ASN A 39 -0.13 0.27 10.09
C ASN A 39 0.54 0.92 8.87
N VAL A 40 -0.20 1.71 8.10
CA VAL A 40 0.35 2.43 6.94
C VAL A 40 1.32 3.53 7.40
N GLY A 41 0.93 4.32 8.42
CA GLY A 41 1.76 5.38 8.97
C GLY A 41 3.09 4.88 9.56
N ALA A 42 3.19 3.59 9.91
CA ALA A 42 4.41 3.01 10.44
C ALA A 42 5.56 3.02 9.46
N TYR A 43 5.31 2.78 8.18
CA TYR A 43 6.35 2.76 7.17
C TYR A 43 6.98 4.14 6.95
N ALA A 44 6.22 5.22 7.09
CA ALA A 44 6.72 6.58 6.95
C ALA A 44 7.73 7.00 8.05
N ARG A 45 7.77 6.28 9.18
CA ARG A 45 8.73 6.52 10.27
C ARG A 45 10.14 6.01 9.93
N TRP A 46 10.26 5.09 8.97
CA TRP A 46 11.54 4.52 8.57
C TRP A 46 12.15 5.28 7.39
N ARG A 47 13.48 5.39 7.39
CA ARG A 47 14.24 6.02 6.30
C ARG A 47 15.26 5.04 5.76
N PHE A 48 15.39 4.99 4.44
CA PHE A 48 16.47 4.25 3.80
C PHE A 48 17.79 5.02 3.93
N ARG A 49 18.87 4.28 4.16
CA ARG A 49 20.25 4.76 3.97
C ARG A 49 20.84 4.02 2.77
N PRO A 50 20.53 4.45 1.53
CA PRO A 50 20.94 3.71 0.33
C PRO A 50 22.47 3.67 0.22
N ARG A 51 22.98 2.53 -0.26
CA ARG A 51 24.40 2.38 -0.60
C ARG A 51 24.59 2.84 -2.05
N VAL A 52 25.45 3.85 -2.24
CA VAL A 52 25.78 4.39 -3.56
C VAL A 52 26.99 3.70 -4.15
N LEU A 53 27.15 3.79 -5.47
CA LEU A 53 28.23 3.13 -6.22
C LEU A 53 28.28 1.61 -6.00
N ALA A 54 27.13 1.00 -5.72
CA ALA A 54 26.96 -0.44 -5.67
C ALA A 54 26.54 -0.95 -7.05
N ASP A 55 27.12 -2.06 -7.49
CA ASP A 55 26.66 -2.76 -8.68
C ASP A 55 25.26 -3.33 -8.43
N VAL A 56 24.32 -2.93 -9.28
CA VAL A 56 22.91 -3.33 -9.28
C VAL A 56 22.47 -3.77 -10.68
N GLY A 57 23.42 -4.20 -11.53
CA GLY A 57 23.13 -4.68 -12.89
C GLY A 57 22.27 -5.95 -12.90
N GLU A 58 22.36 -6.76 -11.85
CA GLU A 58 21.49 -7.91 -11.62
C GLU A 58 20.84 -7.82 -10.22
N VAL A 59 19.50 -7.90 -10.16
CA VAL A 59 18.72 -7.83 -8.92
C VAL A 59 17.75 -9.00 -8.86
N SER A 60 17.64 -9.65 -7.70
CA SER A 60 16.69 -10.72 -7.45
C SER A 60 15.89 -10.46 -6.17
N THR A 61 14.58 -10.64 -6.25
CA THR A 61 13.64 -10.56 -5.11
C THR A 61 13.19 -11.95 -4.63
N ARG A 62 13.77 -13.03 -5.17
CA ARG A 62 13.39 -14.41 -4.84
C ARG A 62 13.75 -14.74 -3.39
N THR A 63 12.86 -15.43 -2.69
CA THR A 63 13.05 -15.90 -1.31
C THR A 63 12.32 -17.24 -1.11
N THR A 64 12.54 -17.89 0.03
CA THR A 64 11.78 -19.06 0.51
C THR A 64 11.07 -18.66 1.80
N VAL A 65 9.87 -19.17 2.03
CA VAL A 65 9.02 -18.89 3.21
C VAL A 65 8.88 -20.15 4.05
#